data_AF-A0A1I0L3S7-F1
#
_entry.id   AF-A0A1I0L3S7-F1
#
_cell.length_a   1.000
_cell.length_b   1.000
_cell.length_c   1.000
_cell.angle_alpha   90.00
_cell.angle_beta   90.00
_cell.angle_gamma   90.00
#
_symmetry.space_group_name_H-M   'P 1'
#
loop_
_entity.id
_entity.type
_entity.pdbx_description
1 polymer ?
#
loop_
_entity_poly.entity_id
_entity_poly.type
_entity_poly.pdbx_seq_one_letter_code
_entity_poly.pdbx_strand_id
1 'polypeptide(L)'
;MTKAWNPGACRGLPMGSVLALMMGCGGEGPAEARAFEVDPRDPYANAVGPGSSAVAHEAFQAVGPPDGESAIMLGLLGTSLVLDMGEGEEGTGELSVYSSGVSIGVVTSVDFLGADGTLLSSSLLHLAKIRGGKQVTHVPYPSAPTPYRYVRIRGLLAVPYAIDAVEAATIVAPPSAL
;
A
#
# COMPACT_ATOMS: atom_id res chain seq x y z
N MET A 1 -5.57 0.12 19.74
CA MET A 1 -4.16 -0.09 20.14
C MET A 1 -3.30 0.47 19.02
N THR A 2 -2.56 1.54 19.29
CA THR A 2 -1.76 2.29 18.31
C THR A 2 -0.38 1.65 18.16
N LYS A 3 0.03 1.32 16.93
CA LYS A 3 1.38 0.82 16.63
C LYS A 3 2.34 2.02 16.68
N ALA A 4 3.11 2.12 17.76
CA ALA A 4 4.11 3.18 17.96
C ALA A 4 5.46 2.77 17.36
N TRP A 5 6.04 3.65 16.57
CA TRP A 5 7.40 3.57 16.06
C TRP A 5 8.41 3.74 17.21
N ASN A 6 9.42 2.87 17.29
CA ASN A 6 10.47 2.89 18.33
C ASN A 6 11.84 3.24 17.72
N PRO A 7 12.35 4.48 17.85
CA PRO A 7 13.65 4.88 17.30
C PRO A 7 14.78 4.55 18.30
N GLY A 8 14.93 3.26 18.61
CA GLY A 8 15.85 2.77 19.64
C GLY A 8 16.99 1.92 19.07
N ALA A 9 17.73 2.42 18.08
CA ALA A 9 18.91 1.70 17.56
C ALA A 9 20.00 2.63 17.01
N CYS A 10 20.50 3.55 17.85
CA CYS A 10 21.81 4.18 17.66
C CYS A 10 22.44 4.43 19.04
N ARG A 11 23.09 3.40 19.60
CA ARG A 11 24.02 3.55 20.74
C ARG A 11 25.25 2.68 20.52
N GLY A 12 26.41 3.33 20.61
CA GLY A 12 27.77 2.77 20.54
C GLY A 12 28.50 3.33 19.32
N LEU A 13 29.57 4.11 19.41
CA LEU A 13 30.70 4.08 20.35
C LEU A 13 31.53 5.40 20.21
N PRO A 14 32.67 5.56 20.92
CA PRO A 14 32.85 6.38 22.11
C PRO A 14 33.40 7.80 21.87
N MET A 15 33.27 8.60 22.93
CA MET A 15 33.85 9.91 23.19
C MET A 15 35.38 9.89 23.04
N GLY A 16 35.88 10.27 21.86
CA GLY A 16 37.30 10.51 21.61
C GLY A 16 37.62 12.00 21.70
N SER A 17 38.23 12.42 22.81
CA SER A 17 38.96 13.69 22.88
C SER A 17 40.02 13.72 21.77
N VAL A 18 39.84 14.57 20.76
CA VAL A 18 40.93 14.96 19.87
C VAL A 18 41.26 16.42 20.16
N LEU A 19 42.37 16.54 20.86
CA LEU A 19 43.13 17.75 21.10
C LEU A 19 43.36 18.49 19.77
N ALA A 20 42.96 19.76 19.73
CA ALA A 20 43.20 20.65 18.61
C ALA A 20 44.70 20.90 18.41
N LEU A 21 45.19 20.80 17.15
CA LEU A 21 46.37 21.52 16.69
C LEU A 21 46.32 21.79 15.17
N MET A 22 46.17 23.07 14.84
CA MET A 22 46.77 23.86 13.74
C MET A 22 46.87 23.29 12.31
N MET A 23 46.21 23.95 11.35
CA MET A 23 46.78 24.76 10.25
C MET A 23 45.79 24.86 9.09
N GLY A 24 45.57 26.08 8.59
CA GLY A 24 44.50 26.41 7.65
C GLY A 24 44.80 26.15 6.17
N CYS A 25 43.74 26.19 5.37
CA CYS A 25 43.73 26.67 3.98
C CYS A 25 42.27 26.78 3.50
N GLY A 26 41.95 27.88 2.81
CA GLY A 26 40.89 27.94 1.79
C GLY A 26 39.46 28.10 2.30
N GLY A 27 38.91 29.31 2.15
CA GLY A 27 37.48 29.51 2.19
C GLY A 27 36.84 29.08 0.88
N GLU A 28 35.84 28.20 0.98
CA GLU A 28 34.80 27.97 -0.03
C GLU A 28 33.49 27.76 0.76
N GLY A 29 32.41 28.34 0.25
CA GLY A 29 31.20 28.71 1.00
C GLY A 29 30.47 27.57 1.70
N PRO A 30 29.42 27.89 2.49
CA PRO A 30 28.59 26.86 3.10
C PRO A 30 28.04 26.00 1.97
N ALA A 31 28.50 24.76 1.90
CA ALA A 31 27.86 23.72 1.11
C ALA A 31 26.43 23.63 1.66
N GLU A 32 25.47 24.23 0.96
CA GLU A 32 24.06 23.97 1.17
C GLU A 32 23.87 22.48 1.01
N ALA A 33 23.80 21.78 2.14
CA ALA A 33 23.36 20.41 2.20
C ALA A 33 21.94 20.41 1.64
N ARG A 34 21.81 20.09 0.35
CA ARG A 34 20.51 19.78 -0.24
C ARG A 34 20.02 18.54 0.49
N ALA A 35 19.15 18.77 1.47
CA ALA A 35 18.35 17.71 2.05
C ALA A 35 17.59 17.08 0.88
N PHE A 36 17.88 15.81 0.60
CA PHE A 36 17.03 15.03 -0.28
C PHE A 36 15.69 14.90 0.43
N GLU A 37 14.68 15.58 -0.08
CA GLU A 37 13.31 15.38 0.35
C GLU A 37 12.91 13.98 -0.13
N VAL A 38 12.83 13.04 0.81
CA VAL A 38 12.28 11.72 0.55
C VAL A 38 10.77 11.91 0.43
N ASP A 39 10.25 11.75 -0.78
CA ASP A 39 8.81 11.68 -1.01
C ASP A 39 8.28 10.46 -0.24
N PRO A 40 7.48 10.63 0.82
CA PRO A 40 7.02 9.54 1.65
C PRO A 40 5.91 8.72 0.97
N ARG A 41 5.43 9.17 -0.20
CA ARG A 41 4.31 8.57 -0.91
C ARG A 41 4.65 7.21 -1.46
N ASP A 42 3.71 6.28 -1.31
CA ASP A 42 3.86 4.92 -1.79
C ASP A 42 2.61 4.45 -2.56
N PRO A 43 2.73 3.39 -3.38
CA PRO A 43 1.63 2.90 -4.19
C PRO A 43 0.69 1.95 -3.43
N TYR A 44 0.88 1.73 -2.14
CA TYR A 44 0.11 0.77 -1.35
C TYR A 44 -1.09 1.42 -0.66
N ALA A 45 -2.00 0.59 -0.16
CA ALA A 45 -3.12 1.10 0.63
C ALA A 45 -2.64 1.65 1.97
N ASN A 46 -3.15 2.82 2.35
CA ASN A 46 -2.84 3.52 3.59
C ASN A 46 -3.79 3.17 4.74
N ALA A 47 -5.01 2.74 4.44
CA ALA A 47 -5.99 2.38 5.45
C ALA A 47 -7.06 1.41 4.94
N VAL A 48 -7.85 0.89 5.87
CA VAL A 48 -9.13 0.26 5.55
C VAL A 48 -10.16 1.35 5.32
N GLY A 49 -10.73 1.38 4.12
CA GLY A 49 -11.71 2.38 3.70
C GLY A 49 -13.13 2.11 4.24
N PRO A 50 -14.00 3.13 4.15
CA PRO A 50 -15.40 3.02 4.55
C PRO A 50 -16.14 2.02 3.66
N GLY A 51 -17.11 1.29 4.24
CA GLY A 51 -17.87 0.27 3.50
C GLY A 51 -17.20 -1.11 3.45
N SER A 52 -16.11 -1.32 4.18
CA SER A 52 -15.62 -2.66 4.51
C SER A 52 -16.62 -3.38 5.41
N SER A 53 -16.96 -4.62 5.06
CA SER A 53 -17.86 -5.46 5.87
C SER A 53 -17.12 -6.03 7.08
N ALA A 54 -17.80 -6.15 8.22
CA ALA A 54 -17.23 -6.67 9.48
C ALA A 54 -16.75 -8.13 9.42
N VAL A 55 -16.98 -8.83 8.31
CA VAL A 55 -16.58 -10.22 8.07
C VAL A 55 -15.27 -10.35 7.28
N ALA A 56 -14.66 -9.23 6.89
CA ALA A 56 -13.24 -9.20 6.54
C ALA A 56 -12.44 -9.29 7.85
N HIS A 57 -11.95 -10.49 8.17
CA HIS A 57 -11.16 -10.71 9.38
C HIS A 57 -9.77 -10.12 9.20
N GLU A 58 -9.26 -9.42 10.22
CA GLU A 58 -7.94 -8.77 10.19
C GLU A 58 -7.74 -7.84 8.97
N ALA A 59 -8.79 -7.08 8.59
CA ALA A 59 -8.76 -6.21 7.40
C ALA A 59 -7.55 -5.26 7.33
N PHE A 60 -7.02 -4.83 8.48
CA PHE A 60 -5.86 -3.94 8.55
C PHE A 60 -4.55 -4.62 8.10
N GLN A 61 -4.50 -5.95 8.03
CA GLN A 61 -3.32 -6.67 7.55
C GLN A 61 -3.12 -6.53 6.04
N ALA A 62 -4.11 -5.99 5.30
CA ALA A 62 -3.98 -5.68 3.89
C ALA A 62 -3.50 -4.23 3.61
N VAL A 63 -3.08 -3.51 4.66
CA VAL A 63 -2.63 -2.11 4.59
C VAL A 63 -1.11 -2.07 4.55
N GLY A 64 -0.57 -1.29 3.62
CA GLY A 64 0.86 -1.14 3.38
C GLY A 64 1.45 -2.20 2.43
N PRO A 65 2.79 -2.28 2.37
CA PRO A 65 3.50 -3.25 1.55
C PRO A 65 3.25 -4.70 2.00
N PRO A 66 3.39 -5.69 1.09
CA PRO A 66 3.16 -7.10 1.43
C PRO A 66 4.17 -7.61 2.47
N ASP A 67 3.70 -7.99 3.65
CA ASP A 67 4.52 -8.48 4.76
C ASP A 67 4.29 -9.97 5.06
N GLY A 68 3.26 -10.58 4.45
CA GLY A 68 2.92 -11.99 4.61
C GLY A 68 1.85 -12.27 5.65
N GLU A 69 1.45 -11.26 6.42
CA GLU A 69 0.16 -11.26 7.10
C GLU A 69 -0.95 -10.97 6.08
N SER A 70 -2.20 -11.35 6.35
CA SER A 70 -3.25 -11.17 5.35
C SER A 70 -4.61 -10.97 5.96
N ALA A 71 -5.38 -10.06 5.35
CA ALA A 71 -6.80 -9.97 5.58
C ALA A 71 -7.49 -11.21 5.01
N ILE A 72 -8.36 -11.83 5.80
CA ILE A 72 -9.13 -13.00 5.37
C ILE A 72 -10.53 -12.56 4.97
N MET A 73 -10.81 -12.71 3.67
CA MET A 73 -12.12 -12.47 3.10
C MET A 73 -12.94 -13.75 3.18
N LEU A 74 -13.98 -13.75 4.00
CA LEU A 74 -15.03 -14.77 3.92
C LEU A 74 -15.86 -14.43 2.68
N GLY A 75 -15.77 -15.25 1.63
CA GLY A 75 -16.42 -15.02 0.32
C GLY A 75 -17.96 -15.11 0.32
N LEU A 76 -18.61 -14.68 1.39
CA LEU A 76 -20.05 -14.56 1.46
C LEU A 76 -20.52 -13.43 0.52
N LEU A 77 -21.68 -13.61 -0.10
CA LEU A 77 -22.29 -12.57 -0.94
C LEU A 77 -22.56 -11.31 -0.12
N GLY A 78 -22.17 -10.16 -0.66
CA GLY A 78 -22.37 -8.86 -0.02
C GLY A 78 -21.24 -8.44 0.94
N THR A 79 -20.17 -9.23 1.04
CA THR A 79 -18.97 -8.84 1.79
C THR A 79 -18.04 -8.00 0.94
N SER A 80 -17.28 -7.15 1.60
CA SER A 80 -16.34 -6.24 0.96
C SER A 80 -15.15 -5.97 1.87
N LEU A 81 -13.97 -5.90 1.27
CA LEU A 81 -12.81 -5.22 1.81
C LEU A 81 -12.59 -3.99 0.96
N VAL A 82 -12.65 -2.82 1.58
CA VAL A 82 -12.36 -1.54 0.96
C VAL A 82 -11.02 -1.07 1.48
N LEU A 83 -10.09 -0.76 0.58
CA LEU A 83 -8.76 -0.24 0.88
C LEU A 83 -8.66 1.18 0.34
N ASP A 84 -8.15 2.07 1.18
CA ASP A 84 -7.94 3.48 0.89
C ASP A 84 -6.48 3.69 0.46
N MET A 85 -6.26 4.19 -0.76
CA MET A 85 -4.92 4.46 -1.31
C MET A 85 -4.25 5.69 -0.68
N GLY A 86 -4.98 6.60 -0.04
CA GLY A 86 -4.42 7.83 0.55
C GLY A 86 -4.51 9.08 -0.33
N GLU A 87 -4.38 10.25 0.31
CA GLU A 87 -4.58 11.57 -0.32
C GLU A 87 -3.30 12.05 -0.95
N GLY A 88 -3.36 12.32 -2.26
CA GLY A 88 -2.16 12.55 -3.06
C GLY A 88 -1.42 11.27 -3.43
N GLU A 89 -2.03 10.11 -3.15
CA GLU A 89 -1.54 8.75 -3.45
C GLU A 89 -2.59 7.94 -4.22
N GLU A 90 -3.60 8.61 -4.80
CA GLU A 90 -4.61 7.96 -5.62
C GLU A 90 -3.99 7.18 -6.79
N GLY A 91 -4.45 5.95 -6.98
CA GLY A 91 -3.99 5.10 -8.08
C GLY A 91 -4.50 5.60 -9.43
N THR A 92 -3.68 5.48 -10.46
CA THR A 92 -3.99 5.93 -11.83
C THR A 92 -3.79 4.84 -12.88
N GLY A 93 -3.28 3.68 -12.48
CA GLY A 93 -3.00 2.53 -13.34
C GLY A 93 -3.59 1.23 -12.82
N GLU A 94 -3.15 0.11 -13.37
CA GLU A 94 -3.55 -1.24 -12.95
C GLU A 94 -3.30 -1.46 -11.45
N LEU A 95 -4.00 -2.44 -10.88
CA LEU A 95 -3.84 -2.82 -9.49
C LEU A 95 -3.17 -4.18 -9.39
N SER A 96 -2.07 -4.27 -8.65
CA SER A 96 -1.50 -5.53 -8.21
C SER A 96 -2.14 -5.95 -6.88
N VAL A 97 -2.67 -7.17 -6.83
CA VAL A 97 -3.24 -7.75 -5.62
C VAL A 97 -2.33 -8.88 -5.15
N TYR A 98 -1.78 -8.73 -3.95
CA TYR A 98 -0.95 -9.72 -3.30
C TYR A 98 -1.84 -10.65 -2.48
N SER A 99 -1.74 -11.94 -2.75
CA SER A 99 -2.49 -13.00 -2.08
C SER A 99 -1.54 -14.07 -1.56
N SER A 100 -1.90 -14.70 -0.45
CA SER A 100 -1.03 -15.66 0.24
C SER A 100 -1.80 -16.91 0.66
N GLY A 101 -1.06 -17.95 1.05
CA GLY A 101 -1.63 -19.12 1.72
C GLY A 101 -2.17 -20.20 0.77
N VAL A 102 -3.31 -20.79 1.14
CA VAL A 102 -3.94 -21.89 0.39
C VAL A 102 -5.32 -21.42 -0.08
N SER A 103 -5.54 -21.40 -1.39
CA SER A 103 -6.81 -21.04 -2.01
C SER A 103 -7.21 -22.10 -3.03
N ILE A 104 -8.51 -22.37 -3.15
CA ILE A 104 -9.06 -22.93 -4.37
C ILE A 104 -9.27 -21.76 -5.33
N GLY A 105 -8.87 -21.85 -6.59
CA GLY A 105 -8.92 -20.69 -7.49
C GLY A 105 -10.29 -20.00 -7.47
N VAL A 106 -10.29 -18.68 -7.23
CA VAL A 106 -11.48 -17.86 -7.06
C VAL A 106 -11.51 -16.80 -8.13
N VAL A 107 -12.67 -16.56 -8.72
CA VAL A 107 -12.92 -15.36 -9.53
C VAL A 107 -13.85 -14.46 -8.72
N THR A 108 -13.37 -13.24 -8.44
CA THR A 108 -14.16 -12.18 -7.82
C THR A 108 -14.01 -10.88 -8.60
N SER A 109 -14.47 -9.75 -8.06
CA SER A 109 -14.37 -8.44 -8.67
C SER A 109 -13.69 -7.42 -7.76
N VAL A 110 -12.99 -6.49 -8.39
CA VAL A 110 -12.50 -5.24 -7.82
C VAL A 110 -13.29 -4.10 -8.41
N ASP A 111 -13.83 -3.24 -7.55
CA ASP A 111 -14.32 -1.93 -7.96
C ASP A 111 -13.26 -0.87 -7.65
N PHE A 112 -13.05 0.03 -8.61
CA PHE A 112 -12.24 1.23 -8.47
C PHE A 112 -13.17 2.41 -8.18
N LEU A 113 -12.94 3.09 -7.06
CA LEU A 113 -13.83 4.16 -6.59
C LEU A 113 -13.08 5.49 -6.49
N GLY A 114 -13.74 6.59 -6.85
CA GLY A 114 -13.24 7.95 -6.65
C GLY A 114 -13.20 8.36 -5.18
N ALA A 115 -12.64 9.53 -4.88
CA ALA A 115 -12.53 10.05 -3.51
C ALA A 115 -13.89 10.28 -2.82
N ASP A 116 -14.94 10.50 -3.60
CA ASP A 116 -16.33 10.63 -3.16
C ASP A 116 -17.07 9.27 -3.06
N GLY A 117 -16.39 8.16 -3.33
CA GLY A 117 -16.95 6.81 -3.34
C GLY A 117 -17.70 6.44 -4.62
N THR A 118 -17.70 7.30 -5.65
CA THR A 118 -18.30 6.98 -6.95
C THR A 118 -17.58 5.81 -7.61
N LEU A 119 -18.35 4.92 -8.24
CA LEU A 119 -17.78 3.81 -9.02
C LEU A 119 -17.20 4.34 -10.33
N LEU A 120 -15.90 4.20 -10.52
CA LEU A 120 -15.21 4.56 -11.75
C LEU A 120 -15.16 3.41 -12.75
N SER A 121 -14.87 2.20 -12.29
CA SER A 121 -14.92 0.96 -13.08
C SER A 121 -14.91 -0.29 -12.18
N SER A 122 -15.23 -1.44 -12.77
CA SER A 122 -15.07 -2.74 -12.13
C SER A 122 -14.26 -3.68 -13.04
N SER A 123 -13.43 -4.53 -12.46
CA SER A 123 -12.68 -5.56 -13.17
C SER A 123 -12.65 -6.88 -12.41
N LEU A 124 -12.41 -7.98 -13.13
CA LEU A 124 -12.32 -9.31 -12.52
C LEU A 124 -10.96 -9.50 -11.86
N LEU A 125 -10.98 -10.08 -10.66
CA LEU A 125 -9.82 -10.55 -9.94
C LEU A 125 -9.79 -12.08 -10.00
N HIS A 126 -8.79 -12.61 -10.71
CA HIS A 126 -8.59 -14.03 -10.91
C HIS A 126 -7.51 -14.55 -9.95
N LEU A 127 -7.92 -14.97 -8.76
CA LEU A 127 -7.01 -15.60 -7.80
C LEU A 127 -6.76 -17.03 -8.25
N ALA A 128 -5.53 -17.38 -8.59
CA ALA A 128 -5.22 -18.76 -8.96
C ALA A 128 -5.29 -19.67 -7.73
N LYS A 129 -5.31 -20.98 -8.00
CA LYS A 129 -5.24 -21.99 -6.95
C LYS A 129 -3.83 -22.01 -6.36
N ILE A 130 -3.69 -21.62 -5.09
CA ILE A 130 -2.41 -21.63 -4.39
C ILE A 130 -2.37 -22.85 -3.46
N ARG A 131 -1.29 -23.65 -3.51
CA ARG A 131 -1.03 -24.75 -2.58
C ARG A 131 0.02 -24.36 -1.53
N GLY A 132 -0.02 -23.10 -1.09
CA GLY A 132 1.03 -22.44 -0.30
C GLY A 132 1.87 -21.45 -1.11
N GLY A 133 2.35 -20.39 -0.45
CA GLY A 133 3.18 -19.34 -1.06
C GLY A 133 2.47 -17.99 -1.21
N LYS A 134 3.12 -17.07 -1.94
CA LYS A 134 2.58 -15.76 -2.32
C LYS A 134 2.31 -15.72 -3.83
N GLN A 135 1.26 -15.00 -4.23
CA GLN A 135 0.92 -14.77 -5.63
C GLN A 135 0.50 -13.31 -5.82
N VAL A 136 0.97 -12.72 -6.92
CA VAL A 136 0.52 -11.41 -7.39
C VAL A 136 -0.43 -11.60 -8.57
N THR A 137 -1.56 -10.91 -8.55
CA THR A 137 -2.50 -10.86 -9.67
C THR A 137 -2.68 -9.42 -10.10
N HIS A 138 -2.50 -9.15 -11.38
CA HIS A 138 -2.75 -7.83 -11.95
C HIS A 138 -4.21 -7.71 -12.38
N VAL A 139 -4.86 -6.64 -11.93
CA VAL A 139 -6.24 -6.31 -12.24
C VAL A 139 -6.23 -5.08 -13.14
N PRO A 140 -6.72 -5.19 -14.39
CA PRO A 140 -6.78 -4.05 -15.29
C PRO A 140 -7.60 -2.90 -14.70
N TYR A 141 -7.21 -1.67 -15.01
CA TYR A 141 -7.98 -0.47 -14.67
C TYR A 141 -8.40 0.28 -15.94
N PRO A 142 -9.64 0.05 -16.45
CA PRO A 142 -10.08 0.60 -17.74
C PRO A 142 -10.22 2.12 -17.78
N SER A 143 -10.35 2.77 -16.63
CA SER A 143 -10.56 4.23 -16.55
C SER A 143 -9.25 5.02 -16.38
N ALA A 144 -8.10 4.37 -16.55
CA ALA A 144 -6.79 5.04 -16.53
C ALA A 144 -6.75 6.20 -17.56
N PRO A 145 -6.18 7.36 -17.22
CA PRO A 145 -5.45 7.68 -15.98
C PRO A 145 -6.30 8.37 -14.90
N THR A 146 -7.64 8.24 -14.93
CA THR A 146 -8.51 8.91 -13.95
C THR A 146 -8.20 8.37 -12.53
N PRO A 147 -7.93 9.19 -11.51
CA PRO A 147 -7.51 8.67 -10.21
C PRO A 147 -8.62 7.93 -9.46
N TYR A 148 -8.30 6.76 -8.89
CA TYR A 148 -9.12 6.07 -7.91
C TYR A 148 -8.51 6.18 -6.52
N ARG A 149 -9.36 6.49 -5.54
CA ARG A 149 -8.96 6.63 -4.14
C ARG A 149 -9.18 5.36 -3.35
N TYR A 150 -10.22 4.60 -3.68
CA TYR A 150 -10.52 3.36 -2.99
C TYR A 150 -10.60 2.19 -3.95
N VAL A 151 -10.19 1.04 -3.44
CA VAL A 151 -10.33 -0.25 -4.09
C VAL A 151 -11.26 -1.10 -3.25
N ARG A 152 -12.37 -1.59 -3.83
CA ARG A 152 -13.30 -2.49 -3.15
C ARG A 152 -13.24 -3.89 -3.76
N ILE A 153 -12.69 -4.83 -3.00
CA ILE A 153 -12.69 -6.26 -3.33
C ILE A 153 -13.98 -6.86 -2.80
N ARG A 154 -14.82 -7.43 -3.67
CA ARG A 154 -16.11 -8.03 -3.27
C ARG A 154 -15.96 -9.50 -2.91
N GLY A 155 -16.78 -10.01 -2.00
CA GLY A 155 -17.03 -11.44 -1.84
C GLY A 155 -18.13 -11.91 -2.80
N LEU A 156 -17.89 -13.02 -3.51
CA LEU A 156 -18.83 -13.54 -4.51
C LEU A 156 -19.12 -15.04 -4.37
N LEU A 157 -18.10 -15.84 -4.02
CA LEU A 157 -18.19 -17.29 -3.87
C LEU A 157 -17.82 -17.64 -2.44
N ALA A 158 -18.62 -18.51 -1.78
CA ALA A 158 -18.53 -18.88 -0.36
C ALA A 158 -17.23 -19.64 0.04
N VAL A 159 -16.10 -19.15 -0.41
CA VAL A 159 -14.76 -19.67 -0.30
C VAL A 159 -13.91 -18.56 0.32
N PRO A 160 -13.21 -18.82 1.42
CA PRO A 160 -12.30 -17.84 1.98
C PRO A 160 -11.05 -17.67 1.11
N TYR A 161 -10.55 -16.45 1.03
CA TYR A 161 -9.26 -16.14 0.40
C TYR A 161 -8.54 -15.04 1.18
N ALA A 162 -7.22 -15.00 1.05
CA ALA A 162 -6.35 -14.11 1.81
C ALA A 162 -5.75 -13.02 0.90
N ILE A 163 -5.77 -11.78 1.38
CA ILE A 163 -5.19 -10.60 0.72
C ILE A 163 -4.12 -10.01 1.64
N ASP A 164 -2.87 -9.98 1.17
CA ASP A 164 -1.68 -9.48 1.87
C ASP A 164 -1.53 -7.96 1.66
N ALA A 165 -1.71 -7.50 0.42
CA ALA A 165 -1.61 -6.08 0.08
C ALA A 165 -2.27 -5.78 -1.27
N VAL A 166 -2.45 -4.50 -1.55
CA VAL A 166 -2.72 -3.99 -2.89
C VAL A 166 -1.74 -2.88 -3.23
N GLU A 167 -1.40 -2.77 -4.51
CA GLU A 167 -0.45 -1.78 -5.02
C GLU A 167 -0.95 -1.23 -6.35
N ALA A 168 -1.02 0.10 -6.48
CA ALA A 168 -1.30 0.76 -7.74
C ALA A 168 -0.04 0.82 -8.61
N ALA A 169 -0.13 0.45 -9.89
CA ALA A 169 1.00 0.49 -10.82
C ALA A 169 1.58 1.92 -10.98
N THR A 170 0.72 2.92 -10.87
CA THR A 170 1.08 4.35 -10.85
C THR A 170 0.15 5.09 -9.91
N ILE A 171 0.67 6.12 -9.23
CA ILE A 171 -0.10 7.05 -8.40
C ILE A 171 -0.05 8.47 -8.98
N VAL A 172 -0.93 9.35 -8.52
CA VAL A 172 -0.94 10.76 -8.94
C VAL A 172 0.42 11.43 -8.72
N ALA A 173 0.82 12.25 -9.69
CA ALA A 173 2.04 13.03 -9.61
C ALA A 173 1.96 14.04 -8.44
N PRO A 174 3.10 14.38 -7.80
CA PRO A 174 3.09 15.41 -6.78
C PRO A 174 2.61 16.73 -7.40
N PRO A 175 1.91 17.59 -6.63
CA PRO A 175 1.59 18.92 -7.10
C PRO A 175 2.88 19.63 -7.50
N SER A 176 2.94 20.18 -8.72
CA SER A 176 4.12 20.93 -9.17
C SER A 176 4.27 22.17 -8.29
N ALA A 177 5.43 22.34 -7.66
CA ALA A 177 5.77 23.57 -6.95
C ALA A 177 5.81 24.73 -7.95
N LEU A 178 4.97 25.75 -7.73
CA LEU A 178 4.91 26.98 -8.52
C LEU A 178 6.05 27.93 -8.20
#